data_AF-A0A2S3V2Q9-F1
#
_entry.id   AF-A0A2S3V2Q9-F1
#
_cell.length_a   1.000
_cell.length_b   1.000
_cell.length_c   1.000
_cell.angle_alpha   90.00
_cell.angle_beta   90.00
_cell.angle_gamma   90.00
#
_symmetry.space_group_name_H-M   'P 1'
#
loop_
_entity.id
_entity.type
_entity.pdbx_description
1 polymer ?
#
loop_
_entity_poly.entity_id
_entity_poly.type
_entity_poly.pdbx_seq_one_letter_code
_entity_poly.pdbx_strand_id
1 'polypeptide(L)' 'MVEQGVKYFVPYRSPTDALSFFVYELYVDEAGWDAHNKSLHFLSVVNELVSLAAHRERVPFVPLAQSMA' A
#
# COMPACT_ATOMS: atom_id res chain seq x y z
N MET A 1 6.03 -12.22 4.91
CA MET A 1 6.09 -13.07 3.70
C MET A 1 6.88 -12.32 2.64
N VAL A 2 7.53 -13.03 1.71
CA VAL A 2 8.19 -12.39 0.56
C VAL A 2 7.24 -12.45 -0.61
N GLU A 3 6.85 -11.30 -1.14
CA GLU A 3 5.98 -11.18 -2.31
C GLU A 3 6.79 -10.68 -3.50
N GLN A 4 6.89 -11.49 -4.56
CA GLN A 4 7.75 -11.18 -5.71
C GLN A 4 7.37 -9.87 -6.43
N GLY A 5 6.09 -9.48 -6.39
CA GLY A 5 5.58 -8.25 -7.00
C GLY A 5 5.77 -6.99 -6.16
N VAL A 6 6.19 -7.11 -4.89
CA VAL A 6 6.36 -5.99 -3.95
C VAL A 6 7.85 -5.62 -3.89
N LYS A 7 8.21 -4.43 -4.39
CA LYS A 7 9.57 -3.88 -4.29
C LYS A 7 9.82 -3.23 -2.94
N TYR A 8 8.80 -2.59 -2.39
CA TYR A 8 8.91 -1.82 -1.15
C TYR A 8 7.55 -1.73 -0.46
N PHE A 9 7.55 -1.88 0.87
CA PHE A 9 6.36 -1.70 1.71
C PHE A 9 6.81 -1.11 3.05
N VAL A 10 6.57 0.18 3.28
CA VAL A 10 7.04 0.86 4.50
C VAL A 10 5.92 1.71 5.10
N PRO A 11 5.36 1.27 6.23
CA PRO A 11 4.39 2.07 6.98
C PRO A 11 5.10 3.11 7.85
N TYR A 12 4.48 4.28 7.96
CA TYR A 12 4.88 5.37 8.84
C TYR A 12 3.67 5.82 9.65
N ARG A 13 3.95 6.40 10.81
CA ARG A 13 2.97 7.10 11.65
C ARG A 13 3.40 8.55 11.79
N SER A 14 2.43 9.47 11.79
CA SER A 14 2.73 10.88 12.00
C SER A 14 3.37 11.12 13.37
N PRO A 15 4.37 12.02 13.47
CA PRO A 15 4.99 12.38 14.74
C PRO A 15 4.09 13.29 15.60
N THR A 16 3.09 13.95 15.00
CA THR A 16 2.21 14.93 15.65
C THR A 16 0.76 14.47 15.76
N ASP A 17 0.40 13.36 15.11
CA ASP A 17 -0.91 12.72 15.22
C ASP A 17 -0.76 11.20 15.24
N ALA A 18 -1.02 10.58 16.39
CA ALA A 18 -0.85 9.14 16.58
C ALA A 18 -1.86 8.28 15.81
N LEU A 19 -2.94 8.87 15.28
CA LEU A 19 -3.97 8.16 14.51
C LEU A 19 -3.78 8.29 13.00
N SER A 20 -2.79 9.09 12.57
CA SER A 20 -2.47 9.29 11.16
C SER A 20 -1.31 8.40 10.72
N PHE A 21 -1.56 7.63 9.67
CA PHE A 21 -0.60 6.70 9.08
C PHE A 21 -0.50 6.94 7.58
N PHE A 22 0.67 6.67 7.01
CA PHE A 22 0.82 6.52 5.57
C PHE A 22 1.66 5.28 5.27
N VAL A 23 1.41 4.62 4.14
CA VAL A 23 2.19 3.46 3.70
C VAL A 23 2.76 3.77 2.33
N TYR A 24 4.08 3.73 2.20
CA TYR A 24 4.73 3.72 0.89
C TYR A 24 4.75 2.30 0.35
N GLU A 25 4.06 2.10 -0.76
CA GLU A 25 4.01 0.83 -1.46
C GLU A 25 4.60 1.02 -2.86
N LEU A 26 5.58 0.20 -3.22
CA LEU A 26 6.15 0.17 -4.56
C LEU A 26 6.04 -1.26 -5.11
N TYR A 27 5.43 -1.38 -6.28
CA TYR A 27 5.24 -2.65 -6.95
C TYR A 27 6.10 -2.75 -8.22
N VAL A 28 6.30 -3.97 -8.69
CA VAL A 28 6.93 -4.19 -10.01
C VAL A 28 6.08 -3.57 -11.10
N ASP A 29 4.78 -3.85 -11.05
CA ASP A 29 3.73 -3.42 -11.97
C ASP A 29 2.35 -3.60 -11.29
N GLU A 30 1.28 -3.40 -12.06
CA GLU A 30 -0.10 -3.58 -11.61
C GLU A 30 -0.42 -5.03 -11.23
N ALA A 31 0.17 -6.03 -11.90
CA ALA A 31 -0.05 -7.44 -11.56
C ALA A 31 0.52 -7.79 -10.17
N GLY A 32 1.67 -7.20 -9.80
CA GLY A 32 2.22 -7.29 -8.46
C GLY A 32 1.31 -6.69 -7.39
N TRP A 33 0.70 -5.54 -7.68
CA TRP A 33 -0.28 -4.91 -6.79
C TRP A 33 -1.54 -5.78 -6.63
N ASP A 34 -2.05 -6.31 -7.72
CA ASP A 34 -3.19 -7.21 -7.72
C ASP A 34 -2.93 -8.49 -6.91
N ALA A 35 -1.76 -9.09 -7.08
CA ALA A 35 -1.35 -10.28 -6.34
C ALA A 35 -1.28 -10.00 -4.83
N HIS A 36 -0.74 -8.85 -4.42
CA HIS A 36 -0.71 -8.44 -3.02
C HIS A 36 -2.11 -8.31 -2.43
N ASN A 37 -3.03 -7.60 -3.12
CA ASN A 37 -4.40 -7.40 -2.67
C ASN A 37 -5.24 -8.71 -2.60
N LYS A 38 -4.80 -9.78 -3.26
CA LYS A 38 -5.45 -11.11 -3.25
C LYS A 38 -4.78 -12.10 -2.31
N SER A 39 -3.67 -11.72 -1.68
CA SER A 39 -2.90 -12.60 -0.82
C SER A 39 -3.64 -12.91 0.49
N LEU A 40 -3.43 -14.11 1.05
CA LEU A 40 -4.14 -14.55 2.26
C LEU A 40 -3.88 -13.62 3.45
N HIS A 41 -2.64 -13.16 3.63
CA HIS A 41 -2.28 -12.28 4.74
C HIS A 41 -2.88 -10.87 4.62
N PHE A 42 -3.06 -10.35 3.41
CA PHE A 42 -3.78 -9.10 3.18
C PHE A 42 -5.26 -9.28 3.48
N LEU A 43 -5.89 -10.29 2.86
CA LEU A 43 -7.32 -10.56 3.00
C LEU A 43 -7.72 -10.91 4.44
N SER A 44 -6.82 -11.50 5.24
CA SER A 44 -7.10 -11.82 6.64
C SER A 44 -7.23 -10.60 7.55
N VAL A 45 -6.74 -9.42 7.15
CA VAL A 45 -6.71 -8.23 8.03
C VAL A 45 -7.33 -6.97 7.42
N VAL A 46 -7.40 -6.85 6.10
CA VAL A 46 -7.77 -5.58 5.45
C VAL A 46 -9.13 -5.04 5.88
N ASN A 47 -10.15 -5.91 6.02
CA ASN A 47 -11.50 -5.47 6.39
C ASN A 47 -11.55 -4.91 7.82
N GLU A 48 -10.78 -5.49 8.75
CA GLU A 48 -10.65 -5.00 10.12
C GLU A 48 -9.94 -3.64 10.13
N LEU A 49 -8.80 -3.54 9.45
CA LEU A 49 -8.04 -2.29 9.41
C LEU A 49 -8.83 -1.15 8.77
N VAL A 50 -9.59 -1.43 7.72
CA VAL A 50 -10.45 -0.44 7.06
C VAL A 50 -11.61 -0.01 7.96
N SER A 51 -12.21 -0.92 8.73
CA SER A 51 -13.34 -0.57 9.61
C SER A 51 -12.92 0.31 10.79
N LEU A 52 -11.65 0.25 11.20
CA LEU A 52 -11.07 1.11 12.24
C LEU A 52 -10.67 2.49 11.71
N ALA A 53 -10.51 2.65 10.40
CA ALA A 53 -10.07 3.89 9.80
C ALA A 53 -11.23 4.88 9.65
N ALA A 54 -11.11 6.06 10.25
CA ALA A 54 -12.06 7.16 10.02
C ALA A 54 -12.05 7.62 8.55
N HIS A 55 -10.91 7.49 7.88
CA HIS A 55 -10.73 7.78 6.46
C HIS A 55 -9.61 6.90 5.88
N ARG A 56 -9.75 6.49 4.61
CA ARG A 56 -8.72 5.76 3.85
C ARG A 56 -8.69 6.23 2.41
N GLU A 57 -7.50 6.55 1.93
CA GLU A 57 -7.25 6.92 0.54
C GLU A 57 -6.14 6.03 -0.05
N ARG A 58 -6.22 5.75 -1.35
CA ARG A 58 -5.16 5.11 -2.12
C ARG A 58 -4.89 5.99 -3.34
N VAL A 59 -3.67 6.46 -3.49
CA VAL A 59 -3.27 7.33 -4.60
C VAL A 59 -2.17 6.63 -5.40
N PRO A 60 -2.47 6.06 -6.58
CA PRO A 60 -1.46 5.49 -7.46
C PRO A 60 -0.59 6.58 -8.07
N PHE A 61 0.73 6.38 -8.06
CA PHE A 61 1.69 7.23 -8.74
C PHE A 61 2.53 6.39 -9.70
N VAL A 62 2.93 6.99 -10.83
CA VAL A 62 3.89 6.40 -11.76
C VAL A 62 5.25 7.10 -11.62
N PRO A 63 6.36 6.43 -11.98
CA PRO A 63 7.66 7.07 -12.04
C PRO A 63 7.63 8.34 -12.91
N LEU A 64 8.21 9.43 -12.42
CA LEU A 64 8.32 10.71 -13.15
C LEU A 64 8.96 10.53 -14.55
N ALA A 65 9.88 9.58 -14.70
CA ALA A 65 10.54 9.31 -15.98
C ALA A 65 9.62 8.65 -17.03
N GLN A 66 8.53 8.00 -16.62
CA GLN A 66 7.54 7.41 -17.54
C GLN A 66 6.48 8.42 -17.99
N SER A 67 6.28 9.53 -17.29
CA SER A 67 5.29 10.55 -17.67
C SER A 67 5.80 11.60 -18.67
N MET A 68 7.03 11.43 -19.16
CA MET A 68 7.72 12.37 -20.07
C MET A 68 7.97 11.78 -21.48
N ALA A 69 7.39 10.62 -21.79
CA ALA A 69 7.42 9.97 -23.11
C ALA A 69 6.02 10.02 -23.74
#